data_AF-A0ABD7NTT9-F1
#
_entry.id   AF-A0ABD7NTT9-F1
#
_cell.length_a   1.000
_cell.length_b   1.000
_cell.length_c   1.000
_cell.angle_alpha   90.00
_cell.angle_beta   90.00
_cell.angle_gamma   90.00
#
_symmetry.space_group_name_H-M   'P 1'
#
loop_
_entity.id
_entity.type
_entity.pdbx_description
1 polymer ?
#
loop_
_entity_poly.entity_id
_entity_poly.type
_entity_poly.pdbx_seq_one_letter_code
_entity_poly.pdbx_strand_id
1 'polypeptide(L)'
;MRYAAQSGIISYNPAVDMAGALTTVKRQHRPALALNRISELLERLDTYRGQPLTRLATKLTLLIFIRSSELRFARWSEIDFRKAM
;
A
#
# COMPACT_ATOMS: atom_id res chain seq x y z
N MET A 1 12.77 3.15 22.95
CA MET A 1 13.79 3.53 23.94
C MET A 1 13.42 4.76 24.78
N ARG A 2 12.67 5.75 24.25
CA ARG A 2 12.22 6.92 25.05
C ARG A 2 11.52 6.55 26.36
N TYR A 3 10.55 5.63 26.31
CA TYR A 3 9.86 5.11 27.50
C TYR A 3 10.85 4.53 28.52
N ALA A 4 11.72 3.60 28.10
CA ALA A 4 12.71 2.97 28.97
C ALA A 4 13.68 3.97 29.63
N ALA A 5 14.08 5.03 28.91
CA ALA A 5 14.92 6.10 29.47
C ALA A 5 14.17 6.93 30.52
N GLN A 6 12.90 7.26 30.27
CA GLN A 6 12.05 8.01 31.22
C GLN A 6 11.66 7.19 32.45
N SER A 7 11.50 5.88 32.29
CA SER A 7 11.21 4.94 33.36
C SER A 7 12.46 4.47 34.12
N GLY A 8 13.65 4.98 33.79
CA GLY A 8 14.90 4.61 34.46
C GLY A 8 15.42 3.20 34.17
N ILE A 9 14.83 2.48 33.21
CA ILE A 9 15.26 1.13 32.79
C ILE A 9 16.62 1.21 32.06
N ILE A 10 16.85 2.31 31.33
CA ILE A 10 18.13 2.64 30.71
C ILE A 10 18.48 4.09 31.06
N SER A 11 19.77 4.40 31.17
CA SER A 11 20.23 5.75 31.50
C SER A 11 20.21 6.70 30.30
N TYR A 12 20.28 6.17 29.08
CA TYR A 12 20.46 6.96 27.88
C TYR A 12 19.82 6.32 26.63
N ASN A 13 19.30 7.15 25.72
CA ASN A 13 18.74 6.71 24.45
C ASN A 13 19.71 7.04 23.29
N PRO A 14 20.54 6.08 22.83
CA PRO A 14 21.52 6.32 21.77
C PRO A 14 20.90 6.68 20.41
N ALA A 15 19.60 6.44 20.21
CA ALA A 15 18.92 6.85 19.00
C ALA A 15 18.79 8.38 18.84
N VAL A 16 19.01 9.17 19.91
CA VAL A 16 19.01 10.64 19.83
C VAL A 16 20.22 11.13 19.05
N ASP A 17 21.39 10.56 19.29
CA ASP A 17 22.63 10.92 18.57
C ASP A 17 22.63 10.48 17.10
N MET A 18 21.74 9.54 16.75
CA MET A 18 21.59 9.09 15.37
C MET A 18 20.82 10.09 14.49
N ALA A 19 20.19 11.11 15.08
CA ALA A 19 19.49 12.15 14.34
C ALA A 19 20.49 12.97 13.49
N GLY A 20 20.44 12.80 12.17
CA GLY A 20 21.35 13.46 11.23
C GLY A 20 22.64 12.69 10.92
N ALA A 21 22.96 11.64 11.70
CA ALA A 21 24.08 10.73 11.40
C ALA A 21 23.79 9.82 10.20
N LEU A 22 22.51 9.55 9.94
CA LEU A 22 22.05 8.73 8.81
C LEU A 22 21.67 9.62 7.63
N THR A 23 22.14 9.25 6.43
CA THR A 23 21.68 9.86 5.18
C THR A 23 20.18 9.67 5.03
N THR A 24 19.42 10.77 5.00
CA THR A 24 17.97 10.71 4.78
C THR A 24 17.69 10.17 3.38
N VAL A 25 16.87 9.13 3.27
CA VAL A 25 16.39 8.64 1.98
C VAL A 25 15.61 9.76 1.31
N LYS A 26 16.02 10.15 0.10
CA LYS A 26 15.27 11.12 -0.71
C LYS A 26 13.87 10.58 -0.97
N ARG A 27 12.87 11.27 -0.43
CA ARG A 27 11.47 10.89 -0.59
C ARG A 27 11.07 11.02 -2.07
N GLN A 28 10.74 9.91 -2.71
CA GLN A 28 10.10 9.93 -4.02
C GLN A 28 8.57 10.00 -3.83
N HIS A 29 7.96 11.08 -4.30
CA HIS A 29 6.51 11.22 -4.29
C HIS A 29 5.89 10.37 -5.41
N ARG A 30 4.81 9.64 -5.10
CA ARG A 30 4.03 8.88 -6.06
C ARG A 30 2.67 9.58 -6.22
N PRO A 31 2.55 10.53 -7.16
CA PRO A 31 1.30 11.27 -7.35
C PRO A 31 0.19 10.32 -7.77
N ALA A 32 -1.04 10.65 -7.38
CA ALA A 32 -2.22 9.95 -7.85
C ALA A 32 -2.36 10.08 -9.37
N LEU A 33 -2.97 9.07 -10.00
CA LEU A 33 -3.32 9.15 -11.41
C LEU A 33 -4.35 10.27 -11.60
N ALA A 34 -4.10 11.15 -12.56
CA ALA A 34 -5.04 12.21 -12.90
C ALA A 34 -6.35 11.61 -13.45
N LEU A 35 -7.50 12.18 -13.07
CA LEU A 35 -8.83 11.64 -13.42
C LEU A 35 -9.03 11.49 -14.93
N ASN A 36 -8.53 12.44 -15.71
CA ASN A 36 -8.60 12.43 -17.17
C ASN A 36 -7.81 11.28 -17.82
N ARG A 37 -6.94 10.61 -17.07
CA ARG A 37 -6.14 9.46 -17.54
C ARG A 37 -6.73 8.10 -17.15
N ILE A 38 -7.89 8.09 -16.49
CA ILE A 38 -8.55 6.83 -16.12
C ILE A 38 -8.96 6.05 -17.38
N SER A 39 -9.49 6.72 -18.41
CA SER A 39 -9.84 6.05 -19.68
C SER A 39 -8.61 5.40 -20.33
N GLU A 40 -7.49 6.12 -20.41
CA GLU A 40 -6.20 5.60 -20.90
C GLU A 40 -5.73 4.36 -20.11
N LEU A 41 -5.89 4.39 -18.77
CA LEU A 41 -5.55 3.24 -17.92
C LEU A 41 -6.39 2.02 -18.26
N LEU A 42 -7.71 2.19 -18.41
CA LEU A 42 -8.63 1.09 -18.70
C LEU A 42 -8.35 0.47 -20.07
N GLU A 43 -8.12 1.28 -21.10
CA GLU A 43 -7.73 0.82 -22.45
C GLU A 43 -6.43 0.02 -22.44
N ARG A 44 -5.41 0.51 -21.71
CA ARG A 44 -4.15 -0.22 -21.54
C ARG A 44 -4.32 -1.52 -20.77
N LEU A 45 -5.23 -1.54 -19.79
CA LEU A 45 -5.50 -2.73 -19.00
C LEU A 45 -6.22 -3.79 -19.84
N ASP A 46 -7.11 -3.38 -20.74
CA ASP A 46 -7.80 -4.29 -21.67
C ASP A 46 -6.85 -4.91 -22.68
N THR A 47 -5.92 -4.12 -23.20
CA THR A 47 -4.91 -4.55 -24.18
C THR A 47 -3.67 -5.21 -23.54
N TYR A 48 -3.57 -5.23 -22.21
CA TYR A 48 -2.46 -5.84 -21.49
C TYR A 48 -2.39 -7.35 -21.73
N ARG A 49 -1.30 -7.80 -22.38
CA ARG A 49 -1.04 -9.21 -22.73
C ARG A 49 -0.29 -10.01 -21.65
N GLY A 50 -0.07 -9.43 -20.47
CA GLY A 50 0.59 -10.12 -19.37
C GLY A 50 -0.36 -11.07 -18.62
N GLN A 51 -0.08 -11.31 -17.35
CA GLN A 51 -0.86 -12.27 -16.55
C GLN A 51 -2.35 -11.84 -16.44
N PRO A 52 -3.31 -12.70 -16.83
CA PRO A 52 -4.74 -12.39 -16.72
C PRO A 52 -5.17 -12.08 -15.28
N LEU A 53 -4.56 -12.75 -14.30
CA LEU A 53 -4.83 -12.51 -12.88
C LEU A 53 -4.49 -11.08 -12.46
N THR A 54 -3.33 -10.55 -12.90
CA THR A 54 -2.93 -9.17 -12.63
C THR A 54 -3.92 -8.18 -13.23
N ARG A 55 -4.40 -8.45 -14.44
CA ARG A 55 -5.44 -7.64 -15.09
C ARG A 55 -6.72 -7.61 -14.27
N LEU A 56 -7.24 -8.77 -13.89
CA LEU A 56 -8.47 -8.91 -13.11
C LEU A 56 -8.35 -8.29 -11.71
N ALA A 57 -7.23 -8.54 -11.01
CA ALA A 57 -6.96 -7.98 -9.70
C ALA A 57 -6.88 -6.45 -9.74
N THR A 58 -6.27 -5.88 -10.79
CA THR A 58 -6.20 -4.42 -10.97
C THR A 58 -7.59 -3.84 -11.22
N LYS A 59 -8.40 -4.46 -12.10
CA LYS A 59 -9.79 -4.06 -12.33
C LYS A 59 -10.62 -4.12 -11.05
N LEU A 60 -10.52 -5.20 -10.30
CA LEU A 60 -11.24 -5.35 -9.03
C LEU A 60 -10.83 -4.29 -8.02
N THR A 61 -9.51 -4.02 -7.89
CA THR A 61 -9.00 -2.96 -7.00
C THR A 61 -9.56 -1.58 -7.35
N LEU A 62 -9.76 -1.28 -8.64
CA LEU A 62 -10.39 -0.02 -9.08
C LEU A 62 -11.87 0.10 -8.69
N LEU A 63 -12.55 -1.01 -8.39
CA LEU A 63 -13.96 -1.00 -7.98
C LEU A 63 -14.13 -0.90 -6.46
N ILE A 64 -13.27 -1.57 -5.69
CA ILE A 64 -13.43 -1.71 -4.23
C ILE A 64 -12.44 -0.88 -3.41
N PHE A 65 -11.41 -0.30 -4.03
CA PHE A 65 -10.43 0.61 -3.42
C PHE A 65 -9.68 0.08 -2.18
N ILE A 66 -9.54 -1.25 -2.05
CA ILE A 66 -8.77 -1.88 -0.98
C ILE A 66 -7.26 -1.89 -1.27
N ARG A 67 -6.44 -2.08 -0.24
CA ARG A 67 -4.98 -2.19 -0.42
C ARG A 67 -4.62 -3.50 -1.13
N SER A 68 -3.52 -3.48 -1.88
CA SER A 68 -3.06 -4.68 -2.60
C SER A 68 -2.78 -5.87 -1.67
N SER A 69 -2.33 -5.62 -0.43
CA SER A 69 -2.16 -6.68 0.57
C SER A 69 -3.50 -7.28 1.02
N GLU A 70 -4.52 -6.45 1.19
CA GLU A 70 -5.87 -6.90 1.59
C GLU A 70 -6.43 -7.81 0.50
N LEU A 71 -6.32 -7.42 -0.78
CA LEU A 71 -6.79 -8.25 -1.90
C LEU A 71 -5.99 -9.56 -2.05
N ARG A 72 -4.65 -9.52 -1.93
CA ARG A 72 -3.81 -10.71 -2.15
C ARG A 72 -3.96 -11.78 -1.07
N PHE A 73 -4.31 -11.39 0.15
CA PHE A 73 -4.45 -12.31 1.28
C PHE A 73 -5.90 -12.60 1.64
N ALA A 74 -6.86 -12.03 0.90
CA ALA A 74 -8.28 -12.28 1.09
C ALA A 74 -8.61 -13.77 0.93
N ARG A 75 -9.54 -14.25 1.76
CA ARG A 75 -10.06 -15.61 1.71
C ARG A 75 -11.49 -15.59 1.18
N TRP A 76 -11.88 -16.64 0.48
CA TRP A 76 -13.25 -16.80 -0.02
C TRP A 76 -14.32 -16.74 1.08
N SER A 77 -13.97 -17.14 2.30
CA SER A 77 -14.85 -17.03 3.47
C SER A 77 -15.20 -15.59 3.87
N GLU A 78 -14.45 -14.61 3.41
CA GLU A 78 -14.66 -13.19 3.71
C GLU A 78 -15.58 -12.51 2.68
N ILE A 79 -15.93 -13.20 1.58
CA ILE A 79 -16.74 -12.65 0.49
C ILE A 79 -18.16 -13.24 0.57
N ASP A 80 -19.13 -12.40 0.96
CA ASP A 80 -20.53 -12.77 1.01
C ASP A 80 -21.26 -12.43 -0.30
N PHE A 81 -21.39 -13.42 -1.18
CA PHE A 81 -22.15 -13.28 -2.43
C PHE A 81 -23.67 -13.27 -2.24
N ARG A 82 -24.19 -13.69 -1.08
CA ARG A 82 -25.65 -13.74 -0.84
C ARG A 82 -26.23 -12.37 -0.52
N LYS A 83 -25.41 -11.47 0.02
CA LYS A 83 -25.75 -10.06 0.27
C LYS A 83 -25.57 -9.14 -0.95
N ALA A 84 -25.16 -9.68 -2.10
CA ALA A 84 -24.87 -8.89 -3.29
C ALA A 84 -26.12 -8.49 -4.11
N MET A 85 -27.33 -8.88 -3.68
CA MET A 85 -28.60 -8.63 -4.36
C MET A 85 -29.51 -7.70 -3.56
#